data_AF-A0A2N2YWP8-F1
#
_entry.id   AF-A0A2N2YWP8-F1
#
_cell.length_a   1.000
_cell.length_b   1.000
_cell.length_c   1.000
_cell.angle_alpha   90.00
_cell.angle_beta   90.00
_cell.angle_gamma   90.00
#
_symmetry.space_group_name_H-M   'P 1'
#
loop_
_entity.id
_entity.type
_entity.pdbx_description
1 polymer ?
#
loop_
_entity_poly.entity_id
_entity_poly.type
_entity_poly.pdbx_seq_one_letter_code
_entity_poly.pdbx_strand_id
1 'polypeptide(L)'
;MVKRKISERKVIIYTAGLVLFAGIIRYLAYPVGYILFYMAFIPFLVYRFSSIINQRKNAPETIDTYRLLVLVIMVITIVLNIAGWQEADFFLLFLLMIDFLLVINRKF
;
A
#
# COMPACT_ATOMS: atom_id res chain seq x y z
N MET A 1 -20.44 -20.12 6.21
CA MET A 1 -19.43 -19.20 6.78
C MET A 1 -19.38 -17.93 5.94
N VAL A 2 -19.92 -16.82 6.45
CA VAL A 2 -19.83 -15.51 5.77
C VAL A 2 -18.36 -15.09 5.77
N LYS A 3 -17.66 -15.23 4.64
CA LYS A 3 -16.30 -14.71 4.46
C LYS A 3 -16.37 -13.19 4.66
N ARG A 4 -16.02 -12.71 5.86
CA ARG A 4 -15.89 -11.28 6.16
C ARG A 4 -14.76 -10.72 5.30
N LYS A 5 -15.09 -10.23 4.09
CA LYS A 5 -14.14 -9.56 3.20
C LYS A 5 -13.65 -8.31 3.92
N ILE A 6 -12.38 -8.25 4.27
CA ILE A 6 -11.80 -7.05 4.88
C ILE A 6 -11.98 -5.90 3.88
N SER A 7 -12.60 -4.81 4.34
CA SER A 7 -12.83 -3.61 3.54
C SER A 7 -11.49 -2.96 3.15
N GLU A 8 -11.30 -2.64 1.87
CA GLU A 8 -10.10 -1.99 1.35
C GLU A 8 -9.75 -0.72 2.15
N ARG A 9 -10.78 0.06 2.53
CA ARG A 9 -10.63 1.24 3.39
C ARG A 9 -9.96 0.93 4.73
N LYS A 10 -10.29 -0.19 5.36
CA LYS A 10 -9.70 -0.58 6.65
C LYS A 10 -8.21 -0.87 6.48
N VAL A 11 -7.84 -1.59 5.42
CA VAL A 11 -6.43 -1.92 5.14
C VAL A 11 -5.60 -0.65 4.97
N ILE A 12 -6.11 0.33 4.22
CA ILE A 12 -5.42 1.61 4.01
C ILE A 12 -5.27 2.38 5.32
N ILE A 13 -6.33 2.46 6.14
CA ILE A 13 -6.28 3.13 7.45
C ILE A 13 -5.27 2.45 8.39
N TYR A 14 -5.24 1.12 8.43
CA TYR A 14 -4.25 0.38 9.22
C TYR A 14 -2.82 0.66 8.73
N THR A 15 -2.62 0.72 7.42
CA THR A 15 -1.32 1.04 6.82
C THR A 15 -0.88 2.45 7.20
N ALA A 16 -1.77 3.44 7.12
CA ALA A 16 -1.50 4.80 7.55
C ALA A 16 -1.13 4.87 9.05
N GLY A 17 -1.84 4.11 9.90
CA GLY A 17 -1.52 4.00 11.33
C GLY A 17 -0.14 3.40 11.59
N LEU A 18 0.22 2.32 10.88
CA LEU A 18 1.56 1.71 10.95
C LEU A 18 2.65 2.67 10.49
N VAL A 19 2.40 3.43 9.42
CA VAL A 19 3.35 4.41 8.91
C VAL A 19 3.55 5.57 9.89
N LEU A 20 2.48 6.08 10.51
CA LEU A 20 2.59 7.07 11.58
C LEU A 20 3.41 6.55 12.76
N PHE A 21 3.14 5.31 13.20
CA PHE A 21 3.90 4.66 14.26
C PHE A 21 5.38 4.51 13.90
N ALA A 22 5.68 4.09 12.67
CA ALA A 22 7.05 4.01 12.17
C ALA A 22 7.73 5.39 12.14
N GLY A 23 7.00 6.46 11.79
CA GLY A 23 7.48 7.84 11.84
C GLY A 23 7.86 8.27 13.26
N ILE A 24 7.05 7.92 14.26
CA ILE A 24 7.36 8.17 15.68
C ILE A 24 8.63 7.42 16.09
N ILE A 25 8.75 6.13 15.72
CA ILE A 25 9.97 5.36 16.03
C ILE A 25 11.18 5.96 15.32
N ARG A 26 11.04 6.44 14.09
CA ARG A 26 12.14 7.05 13.33
C ARG A 26 12.66 8.31 14.00
N TYR A 27 11.79 9.09 14.64
CA TYR A 27 12.19 10.23 15.43
C TYR A 27 13.09 9.85 16.62
N LEU A 28 12.85 8.70 17.26
CA LEU A 28 13.63 8.20 18.39
C LEU A 28 14.85 7.36 17.98
N ALA A 29 14.71 6.57 16.91
CA ALA A 29 15.69 5.60 16.41
C ALA A 29 15.58 5.51 14.88
N TYR A 30 16.30 6.40 14.21
CA TYR A 30 16.26 6.57 12.75
C TYR A 30 16.39 5.26 11.93
N PRO A 31 17.42 4.41 12.14
CA PRO A 31 17.58 3.21 11.31
C PRO A 31 16.45 2.20 11.50
N VAL A 32 15.95 2.05 12.73
CA VAL A 32 14.85 1.13 13.04
C VAL A 32 13.54 1.66 12.46
N GLY A 33 13.24 2.93 12.64
CA GLY A 33 12.03 3.56 12.11
C GLY A 33 12.01 3.61 10.59
N TYR A 34 13.17 3.77 9.94
CA TYR A 34 13.30 3.66 8.49
C TYR A 34 12.88 2.26 8.01
N ILE A 35 13.41 1.19 8.60
CA ILE A 35 13.03 -0.19 8.21
C ILE A 35 11.54 -0.44 8.47
N LEU A 36 11.03 -0.01 9.63
CA LEU A 36 9.62 -0.15 10.00
C LEU A 36 8.68 0.57 9.03
N PHE A 37 9.09 1.72 8.51
CA PHE A 37 8.31 2.47 7.52
C PHE A 37 8.05 1.62 6.28
N TYR A 38 9.08 0.98 5.73
CA TYR A 38 8.94 0.09 4.57
C TYR A 38 8.16 -1.17 4.90
N MET A 39 8.39 -1.76 6.08
CA MET A 39 7.65 -2.94 6.52
C MET A 39 6.15 -2.66 6.70
N ALA A 40 5.76 -1.44 7.06
CA ALA A 40 4.35 -1.04 7.18
C ALA A 40 3.56 -1.20 5.87
N PHE A 41 4.23 -1.13 4.71
CA PHE A 41 3.59 -1.32 3.41
C PHE A 41 3.44 -2.79 3.00
N ILE A 42 4.13 -3.73 3.65
CA ILE A 42 4.08 -5.16 3.28
C ILE A 42 2.64 -5.72 3.40
N PRO A 43 1.91 -5.56 4.52
CA PRO A 43 0.54 -6.07 4.62
C PRO A 43 -0.39 -5.47 3.57
N PHE A 44 -0.22 -4.18 3.25
CA PHE A 44 -0.97 -3.49 2.21
C PHE A 44 -0.71 -4.09 0.83
N LEU A 45 0.56 -4.26 0.46
CA LEU A 45 0.95 -4.85 -0.82
C LEU A 45 0.41 -6.28 -0.94
N VAL A 46 0.58 -7.11 0.09
CA VAL A 46 0.07 -8.49 0.11
C VAL A 46 -1.44 -8.52 -0.09
N TYR A 47 -2.18 -7.65 0.61
CA TYR A 47 -3.61 -7.52 0.41
C TYR A 47 -3.96 -7.11 -1.03
N ARG A 48 -3.30 -6.08 -1.58
CA ARG A 48 -3.53 -5.60 -2.95
C ARG A 48 -3.23 -6.68 -4.00
N PHE A 49 -2.11 -7.38 -3.88
CA PHE A 49 -1.76 -8.51 -4.74
C PHE A 49 -2.83 -9.61 -4.68
N SER A 50 -3.24 -10.01 -3.47
CA SER A 50 -4.27 -11.04 -3.29
C SER A 50 -5.63 -10.62 -3.86
N SER A 51 -5.99 -9.34 -3.74
CA SER A 51 -7.24 -8.79 -4.26
C SER A 51 -7.27 -8.84 -5.79
N ILE A 52 -6.19 -8.43 -6.46
CA ILE A 52 -6.07 -8.45 -7.93
C ILE A 52 -6.10 -9.90 -8.45
N ILE A 53 -5.35 -10.82 -7.82
CA ILE A 53 -5.34 -12.24 -8.21
C ILE A 53 -6.73 -12.86 -8.05
N ASN A 54 -7.42 -12.55 -6.96
CA ASN A 54 -8.76 -13.09 -6.70
C ASN A 54 -9.83 -12.46 -7.63
N GLN A 55 -9.70 -11.19 -8.03
CA GLN A 55 -10.59 -10.58 -9.02
C GLN A 55 -10.42 -11.24 -10.39
N ARG A 56 -9.16 -11.39 -10.86
CA ARG A 56 -8.85 -12.10 -12.12
C ARG A 56 -9.47 -13.49 -12.22
N LYS A 57 -9.53 -14.22 -11.12
CA LYS A 57 -10.06 -15.60 -11.07
C LYS A 57 -11.59 -15.68 -11.11
N ASN A 58 -12.30 -14.68 -10.58
CA ASN A 58 -13.75 -14.79 -10.32
C ASN A 58 -14.62 -13.93 -11.26
N ALA A 59 -14.08 -12.87 -11.86
CA ALA A 59 -14.76 -12.10 -12.88
C ALA A 59 -13.72 -11.41 -13.76
N PRO A 60 -13.60 -11.77 -15.06
CA PRO A 60 -12.73 -11.07 -16.00
C PRO A 60 -13.31 -9.72 -16.43
N GLU A 61 -14.00 -9.02 -15.51
CA GLU A 61 -14.25 -7.60 -15.68
C GLU A 61 -12.91 -6.88 -15.81
N THR A 62 -12.90 -5.78 -16.56
CA THR A 62 -11.71 -4.95 -16.75
C THR A 62 -11.10 -4.65 -15.40
N ILE A 63 -10.00 -5.33 -15.08
CA ILE A 63 -9.19 -5.03 -13.91
C ILE A 63 -8.90 -3.56 -14.02
N ASP A 64 -9.24 -2.84 -12.97
CA ASP A 64 -9.10 -1.41 -12.98
C ASP A 64 -7.60 -1.08 -13.14
N THR A 65 -7.21 -0.68 -14.35
CA THR A 65 -5.81 -0.53 -14.77
C THR A 65 -5.05 0.37 -13.80
N TYR A 66 -5.76 1.33 -13.19
CA TYR A 66 -5.28 2.20 -12.13
C TYR A 66 -4.80 1.44 -10.89
N ARG A 67 -5.51 0.40 -10.43
CA ARG A 67 -5.11 -0.40 -9.26
C ARG A 67 -3.80 -1.14 -9.49
N LEU A 68 -3.66 -1.72 -10.69
CA LEU A 68 -2.43 -2.40 -11.07
C LEU A 68 -1.29 -1.40 -11.19
N LEU A 69 -1.55 -0.24 -11.80
CA LEU A 69 -0.57 0.83 -11.97
C LEU A 69 -0.07 1.35 -10.61
N VAL A 70 -0.96 1.67 -9.67
CA VAL A 70 -0.56 2.12 -8.32
C VAL A 70 0.28 1.06 -7.62
N LEU A 71 -0.13 -0.22 -7.67
CA LEU A 71 0.63 -1.31 -7.07
C LEU A 71 2.03 -1.45 -7.68
N VAL A 72 2.13 -1.43 -9.01
CA VAL A 72 3.40 -1.54 -9.73
C VAL A 72 4.31 -0.36 -9.40
N ILE A 73 3.79 0.87 -9.39
CA ILE A 73 4.57 2.06 -9.04
C ILE A 73 5.06 1.96 -7.59
N MET A 74 4.22 1.53 -6.64
CA MET A 74 4.65 1.36 -5.25
C MET A 74 5.77 0.33 -5.12
N VAL A 75 5.66 -0.81 -5.79
CA VAL A 75 6.71 -1.84 -5.78
C VAL A 75 8.02 -1.32 -6.38
N ILE A 76 7.95 -0.71 -7.57
CA ILE A 76 9.13 -0.10 -8.22
C ILE A 76 9.77 0.93 -7.28
N THR A 77 8.96 1.76 -6.67
CA THR A 77 9.41 2.83 -5.77
C THR A 77 10.16 2.27 -4.56
N ILE A 78 9.66 1.20 -3.94
CA ILE A 78 10.32 0.50 -2.84
C ILE A 78 11.66 -0.10 -3.30
N VAL A 79 11.67 -0.78 -4.45
CA VAL A 79 12.89 -1.38 -5.02
C VAL A 79 13.96 -0.33 -5.31
N LEU A 80 13.57 0.80 -5.91
CA LEU A 80 14.48 1.91 -6.20
C LEU A 80 15.05 2.55 -4.93
N ASN A 81 14.28 2.63 -3.84
CA ASN A 81 14.82 3.11 -2.57
C ASN A 81 15.83 2.12 -1.97
N ILE A 82 15.50 0.82 -1.96
CA ILE A 82 16.43 -0.21 -1.48
C ILE A 82 17.74 -0.21 -2.28
N ALA A 83 17.67 0.07 -3.59
CA ALA A 83 18.86 0.24 -4.45
C ALA A 83 19.64 1.54 -4.19
N GLY A 84 19.15 2.43 -3.33
CA GLY A 84 19.76 3.72 -3.01
C GLY A 84 19.58 4.79 -4.09
N TRP A 85 18.65 4.61 -5.02
CA TRP A 85 18.49 5.51 -6.17
C TRP A 85 17.57 6.70 -5.88
N GLN A 86 16.67 6.61 -4.89
CA GLN A 86 15.76 7.70 -4.53
C GLN A 86 15.26 7.61 -3.08
N GLU A 87 14.94 8.75 -2.48
CA GLU A 87 14.16 8.82 -1.24
C GLU A 87 12.66 8.71 -1.55
N ALA A 88 12.11 7.51 -1.35
CA ALA A 88 10.74 7.17 -1.75
C ALA A 88 9.66 7.49 -0.71
N ASP A 89 10.02 7.91 0.50
CA ASP A 89 9.11 7.96 1.65
C ASP A 89 7.86 8.80 1.36
N PHE A 90 8.07 10.03 0.90
CA PHE A 90 6.99 10.95 0.56
C PHE A 90 6.14 10.45 -0.61
N PHE A 91 6.78 9.84 -1.60
CA PHE A 91 6.08 9.33 -2.78
C PHE A 91 5.19 8.13 -2.44
N LEU A 92 5.64 7.23 -1.56
CA LEU A 92 4.83 6.11 -1.07
C LEU A 92 3.62 6.57 -0.25
N LEU A 93 3.80 7.58 0.60
CA LEU A 93 2.69 8.22 1.32
C LEU A 93 1.68 8.84 0.35
N PHE A 94 2.17 9.52 -0.68
CA PHE A 94 1.33 10.11 -1.72
C PHE A 94 0.53 9.06 -2.50
N LEU A 95 1.16 7.94 -2.87
CA LEU A 95 0.48 6.82 -3.54
C LEU A 95 -0.58 6.18 -2.63
N LEU A 96 -0.29 6.00 -1.34
CA LEU A 96 -1.26 5.49 -0.36
C LEU A 96 -2.47 6.43 -0.23
N MET A 97 -2.24 7.75 -0.27
CA MET A 97 -3.31 8.75 -0.26
C MET A 97 -4.15 8.72 -1.55
N ILE A 98 -3.52 8.61 -2.72
CA ILE A 98 -4.23 8.42 -4.00
C ILE A 98 -5.14 7.19 -3.90
N ASP A 99 -4.58 6.07 -3.43
CA ASP A 99 -5.31 4.81 -3.30
C ASP A 99 -6.50 4.94 -2.34
N PHE A 100 -6.34 5.70 -1.25
CA PHE A 100 -7.44 6.04 -0.34
C PHE A 100 -8.55 6.84 -1.01
N LEU A 101 -8.21 7.91 -1.74
CA LEU A 101 -9.17 8.77 -2.44
C LEU A 101 -9.93 7.98 -3.51
N LEU A 102 -9.23 7.12 -4.22
CA LEU A 102 -9.77 6.19 -5.18
C LEU A 102 -10.83 5.28 -4.53
N VAL A 103 -10.49 4.63 -3.41
CA VAL A 103 -11.41 3.75 -2.67
C VAL A 103 -12.62 4.51 -2.09
N ILE A 104 -12.45 5.75 -1.63
CA ILE A 104 -13.56 6.53 -1.05
C ILE A 104 -14.52 7.08 -2.11
N ASN A 105 -13.99 7.59 -3.23
CA ASN A 105 -14.80 8.25 -4.25
C ASN A 105 -15.64 7.28 -5.09
N ARG A 106 -15.67 5.98 -4.74
CA ARG A 106 -16.32 4.93 -5.52
C ARG A 106 -16.01 5.00 -7.01
N LYS A 107 -14.80 5.47 -7.36
CA LYS A 107 -14.21 5.13 -8.66
C LYS A 107 -13.86 3.63 -8.73
N PHE A 108 -14.31 2.85 -7.73
CA PHE A 108 -14.31 1.41 -7.57
C PHE A 108 -15.46 0.97 -6.65
#